data_AF-A0A2E5EPY9-F1
#
_entry.id   AF-A0A2E5EPY9-F1
#
_cell.length_a   1.000
_cell.length_b   1.000
_cell.length_c   1.000
_cell.angle_alpha   90.00
_cell.angle_beta   90.00
_cell.angle_gamma   90.00
#
_symmetry.space_group_name_H-M   'P 1'
#
loop_
_entity.id
_entity.type
_entity.pdbx_description
1 polymer ?
#
loop_
_entity_poly.entity_id
_entity_poly.type
_entity_poly.pdbx_seq_one_letter_code
_entity_poly.pdbx_strand_id
1 'polypeptide(L)'
;MTIELIGDAVNKLDPNLVRQAAAAVLHYFKTELQQEVVTIREFTAALERVLRKLGLKVVSNENARKVGKIIEADLIDLVADEGAASELLFFQRLRDNFADLLEESPHLVRLNGLRPCVKSLVGKQRWCKRCVKMSDQIIEFLRDYLDQRKASMETALVVS
;
A
#
# COMPACT_ATOMS: atom_id res chain seq x y z
N MET A 1 5.88 3.20 13.40
CA MET A 1 4.83 2.67 12.51
C MET A 1 5.38 2.81 11.10
N THR A 2 5.81 1.72 10.50
CA THR A 2 6.47 1.68 9.18
C THR A 2 5.43 1.29 8.14
N ILE A 3 5.23 2.14 7.14
CA ILE A 3 4.40 1.85 5.97
C ILE A 3 5.39 1.46 4.86
N GLU A 4 5.49 0.18 4.55
CA GLU A 4 6.21 -0.29 3.37
C GLU A 4 5.26 -0.27 2.18
N LEU A 5 5.36 0.76 1.35
CA LEU A 5 4.74 0.78 0.02
C LEU A 5 5.64 0.02 -0.93
N ILE A 6 5.22 -1.18 -1.36
CA ILE A 6 5.88 -1.94 -2.41
C ILE A 6 5.16 -1.64 -3.72
N GLY A 7 5.77 -0.74 -4.47
CA GLY A 7 5.37 -0.36 -5.82
C GLY A 7 6.44 0.56 -6.38
N ASP A 8 6.75 0.42 -7.67
CA ASP A 8 7.85 1.09 -8.40
C ASP A 8 7.69 2.63 -8.50
N ALA A 9 6.81 3.22 -7.69
CA ALA A 9 6.51 4.65 -7.63
C ALA A 9 7.17 5.38 -6.44
N VAL A 10 7.71 4.66 -5.44
CA VAL A 10 8.27 5.29 -4.21
C VAL A 10 9.63 5.97 -4.45
N ASN A 11 10.36 5.60 -5.51
CA ASN A 11 11.69 6.17 -5.80
C ASN A 11 11.70 7.42 -6.70
N LYS A 12 10.55 7.98 -7.08
CA LYS A 12 10.49 9.10 -8.06
C LYS A 12 10.05 10.45 -7.52
N LEU A 13 9.67 10.57 -6.25
CA LEU A 13 9.22 11.84 -5.68
C LEU A 13 10.19 12.31 -4.58
N ASP A 14 11.08 13.24 -4.91
CA ASP A 14 11.91 13.91 -3.90
C ASP A 14 11.00 14.72 -2.95
N PRO A 15 10.96 14.40 -1.64
CA PRO A 15 10.14 15.12 -0.67
C PRO A 15 10.46 16.62 -0.58
N ASN A 16 11.68 17.03 -0.97
CA ASN A 16 12.08 18.44 -1.01
C ASN A 16 11.41 19.19 -2.16
N LEU A 17 11.16 18.53 -3.29
CA LEU A 17 10.51 19.14 -4.44
C LEU A 17 9.07 19.55 -4.12
N VAL A 18 8.32 18.70 -3.42
CA VAL A 18 6.94 19.03 -3.00
C VAL A 18 6.93 20.22 -2.04
N ARG A 19 7.88 20.25 -1.09
CA ARG A 19 8.02 21.34 -0.12
C ARG A 19 8.35 22.67 -0.81
N GLN A 20 9.27 22.64 -1.78
CA GLN A 20 9.67 23.81 -2.56
C GLN A 20 8.53 24.32 -3.44
N ALA A 21 7.79 23.42 -4.09
CA ALA A 21 6.62 23.78 -4.89
C ALA A 21 5.52 24.43 -4.02
N ALA A 22 5.24 23.88 -2.84
CA ALA A 22 4.29 24.45 -1.90
C ALA A 22 4.72 25.85 -1.41
N ALA A 23 6.01 26.03 -1.09
CA ALA A 23 6.56 27.32 -0.69
C ALA A 23 6.44 28.37 -1.81
N ALA A 24 6.73 27.99 -3.05
CA ALA A 24 6.58 28.86 -4.20
C ALA A 24 5.12 29.30 -4.43
N VAL A 25 4.17 28.39 -4.26
CA VAL A 25 2.74 28.70 -4.37
C VAL A 25 2.28 29.67 -3.28
N LEU A 26 2.69 29.44 -2.03
CA LEU A 26 2.38 30.37 -0.92
C LEU A 26 3.00 31.75 -1.16
N HIS A 27 4.24 31.79 -1.66
CA HIS A 27 4.91 33.04 -2.00
C HIS A 27 4.16 33.79 -3.10
N TYR A 28 3.70 33.10 -4.15
CA TYR A 28 2.90 33.68 -5.22
C TYR A 28 1.59 34.30 -4.70
N PHE A 29 0.85 33.59 -3.86
CA PHE A 29 -0.37 34.14 -3.25
C PHE A 29 -0.10 35.38 -2.40
N LYS A 30 0.97 35.34 -1.60
CA LYS A 30 1.33 36.44 -0.69
C LYS A 30 1.86 37.68 -1.42
N THR A 31 2.73 37.50 -2.41
CA THR A 31 3.52 38.58 -3.01
C THR A 31 2.88 39.13 -4.28
N GLU A 32 2.41 38.26 -5.18
CA GLU A 32 1.88 38.67 -6.48
C GLU A 32 0.37 38.96 -6.42
N LEU A 33 -0.38 38.16 -5.65
CA LEU A 33 -1.84 38.33 -5.52
C LEU A 33 -2.24 39.19 -4.31
N GLN A 34 -1.29 39.53 -3.44
CA GLN A 34 -1.52 40.26 -2.18
C GLN A 34 -2.66 39.64 -1.33
N GLN A 35 -2.87 38.34 -1.44
CA GLN A 35 -3.88 37.62 -0.68
C GLN A 35 -3.29 37.13 0.64
N GLU A 36 -3.83 37.61 1.76
CA GLU A 36 -3.44 37.13 3.09
C GLU A 36 -4.14 35.82 3.48
N VAL A 37 -5.28 35.53 2.85
CA VAL A 37 -6.09 34.34 3.10
C VAL A 37 -6.40 33.65 1.78
N VAL A 38 -6.14 32.35 1.73
CA VAL A 38 -6.36 31.51 0.56
C VAL A 38 -7.12 30.27 1.03
N THR A 39 -8.12 29.85 0.27
CA THR A 39 -8.83 28.61 0.59
C THR A 39 -7.96 27.40 0.29
N ILE A 40 -8.20 26.30 1.00
CA ILE A 40 -7.53 25.02 0.72
C ILE A 40 -7.71 24.61 -0.75
N ARG A 41 -8.89 24.89 -1.34
CA ARG A 41 -9.20 24.58 -2.74
C ARG A 41 -8.30 25.33 -3.71
N GLU A 42 -8.17 26.65 -3.55
CA GLU A 42 -7.34 27.50 -4.41
C GLU A 42 -5.86 27.15 -4.29
N PHE A 43 -5.41 26.93 -3.05
CA PHE A 43 -4.04 26.52 -2.78
C PHE A 43 -3.72 25.17 -3.45
N THR A 44 -4.60 24.19 -3.30
CA THR A 44 -4.44 22.85 -3.89
C THR A 44 -4.41 22.94 -5.40
N ALA A 45 -5.35 23.65 -6.02
CA ALA A 45 -5.39 23.83 -7.48
C ALA A 45 -4.13 24.50 -8.03
N ALA A 46 -3.58 25.50 -7.34
CA ALA A 46 -2.33 26.14 -7.74
C ALA A 46 -1.13 25.19 -7.61
N LEU A 47 -1.05 24.44 -6.51
CA LEU A 47 -0.01 23.45 -6.28
C LEU A 47 -0.02 22.32 -7.31
N GLU A 48 -1.20 21.80 -7.65
CA GLU A 48 -1.35 20.79 -8.70
C GLU A 48 -0.82 21.28 -10.05
N ARG A 49 -1.09 22.54 -10.41
CA ARG A 49 -0.59 23.14 -11.67
C ARG A 49 0.93 23.23 -11.68
N VAL A 50 1.56 23.61 -10.57
CA VAL A 50 3.02 23.67 -10.45
C VAL A 50 3.63 22.29 -10.58
N LEU A 51 3.13 21.31 -9.83
CA LEU A 51 3.64 19.94 -9.87
C LEU A 51 3.46 19.30 -11.26
N ARG A 52 2.35 19.56 -11.96
CA ARG A 52 2.16 19.13 -13.36
C ARG A 52 3.17 19.77 -14.31
N LYS A 53 3.47 21.06 -14.16
CA LYS A 53 4.50 21.75 -14.96
C LYS A 53 5.91 21.20 -14.70
N LEU A 54 6.15 20.65 -13.51
CA LEU A 54 7.39 19.94 -13.18
C LEU A 54 7.42 18.49 -13.71
N GLY A 55 6.43 18.08 -14.51
CA GLY A 55 6.36 16.76 -15.14
C GLY A 55 5.72 15.68 -14.26
N LEU A 56 5.15 16.04 -13.11
CA LEU A 56 4.48 15.08 -12.24
C LEU A 56 3.04 14.82 -12.69
N LYS A 57 2.67 13.55 -12.75
CA LYS A 57 1.26 13.16 -12.92
C LYS A 57 0.54 13.32 -11.58
N VAL A 58 -0.03 14.50 -11.36
CA VAL A 58 -0.89 14.75 -10.19
C VAL A 58 -2.30 14.27 -10.51
N VAL A 59 -2.81 13.32 -9.74
CA VAL A 59 -4.19 12.83 -9.86
C VAL A 59 -5.01 13.53 -8.78
N SER A 60 -5.80 14.52 -9.18
CA SER A 60 -6.72 15.23 -8.29
C SER A 60 -7.80 14.25 -7.79
N ASN A 61 -8.18 14.37 -6.52
CA ASN A 61 -9.08 13.43 -5.82
C ASN A 61 -10.49 13.37 -6.44
N GLU A 62 -10.87 14.31 -7.33
CA GLU A 62 -12.08 14.18 -8.15
C GLU A 62 -12.05 12.97 -9.12
N ASN A 63 -10.88 12.52 -9.56
CA ASN A 63 -10.71 11.29 -10.35
C ASN A 63 -10.48 10.03 -9.48
N ALA A 64 -10.16 10.20 -8.20
CA ALA A 64 -10.09 9.10 -7.24
C ALA A 64 -11.48 8.55 -6.86
N ARG A 65 -12.57 9.08 -7.45
CA ARG A 65 -13.90 8.45 -7.43
C ARG A 65 -13.99 7.14 -8.20
N LYS A 66 -12.97 6.78 -8.99
CA LYS A 66 -12.63 5.37 -9.16
C LYS A 66 -11.82 4.96 -7.92
N VAL A 67 -12.48 4.88 -6.77
CA VAL A 67 -11.89 4.18 -5.62
C VAL A 67 -11.83 2.75 -6.12
N GLY A 68 -10.66 2.40 -6.63
CA GLY A 68 -10.38 1.04 -6.99
C GLY A 68 -10.73 0.15 -5.83
N LYS A 69 -11.46 -0.94 -6.08
CA LYS A 69 -11.96 -1.83 -5.05
C LYS A 69 -10.80 -2.19 -4.10
N ILE A 70 -10.92 -1.78 -2.84
CA ILE A 70 -9.96 -2.11 -1.78
C ILE A 70 -10.57 -3.30 -1.05
N ILE A 71 -9.81 -4.38 -0.95
CA ILE A 71 -10.23 -5.54 -0.17
C ILE A 71 -9.26 -5.73 0.98
N GLU A 72 -9.80 -5.88 2.18
CA GLU A 72 -9.04 -6.16 3.39
C GLU A 72 -9.36 -7.58 3.85
N ALA A 73 -8.33 -8.32 4.25
CA ALA A 73 -8.47 -9.64 4.87
C ALA A 73 -7.44 -9.79 6.00
N ASP A 74 -7.75 -10.63 6.98
CA ASP A 74 -6.82 -10.94 8.08
C ASP A 74 -6.17 -12.31 7.86
N LEU A 75 -4.84 -12.36 7.95
CA LEU A 75 -4.08 -13.60 7.82
C LEU A 75 -4.33 -14.56 8.98
N ILE A 76 -4.82 -14.07 10.13
CA ILE A 76 -5.13 -14.91 11.27
C ILE A 76 -6.33 -15.84 10.98
N ASP A 77 -7.28 -15.38 10.17
CA ASP A 77 -8.50 -16.14 9.84
C ASP A 77 -8.18 -17.40 9.02
N LEU A 78 -7.02 -17.42 8.36
CA LEU A 78 -6.53 -18.54 7.56
C LEU A 78 -5.84 -19.62 8.40
N VAL A 79 -5.45 -19.30 9.64
CA VAL A 79 -4.77 -20.25 10.53
C VAL A 79 -5.78 -21.25 11.07
N ALA A 80 -5.56 -22.54 10.82
CA ALA A 80 -6.34 -23.61 11.46
C ALA A 80 -5.98 -23.71 12.95
N ASP A 81 -6.99 -23.94 13.81
CA ASP A 81 -6.82 -24.15 15.26
C ASP A 81 -5.96 -25.38 15.61
N GLU A 82 -5.73 -26.30 14.66
CA GLU A 82 -5.07 -27.58 14.91
C GLU A 82 -3.60 -27.58 14.41
N GLY A 83 -2.70 -27.88 15.35
CA GLY A 83 -1.26 -27.65 15.23
C GLY A 83 -0.49 -28.45 14.18
N ALA A 84 0.73 -27.97 13.90
CA ALA A 84 1.87 -28.59 13.21
C ALA A 84 1.69 -29.09 11.75
N ALA A 85 0.50 -29.51 11.31
CA ALA A 85 0.13 -29.65 9.89
C ALA A 85 -0.25 -28.30 9.25
N SER A 86 -0.17 -27.22 10.04
CA SER A 86 -0.74 -25.91 9.76
C SER A 86 0.00 -25.13 8.66
N GLU A 87 1.33 -25.26 8.50
CA GLU A 87 2.08 -24.41 7.55
C GLU A 87 1.69 -24.69 6.08
N LEU A 88 1.71 -25.94 5.63
CA LEU A 88 1.32 -26.30 4.25
C LEU A 88 -0.16 -26.01 3.97
N LEU A 89 -1.03 -26.38 4.92
CA LEU A 89 -2.46 -26.11 4.81
C LEU A 89 -2.75 -24.60 4.80
N PHE A 90 -2.01 -23.82 5.58
CA PHE A 90 -2.07 -22.36 5.58
C PHE A 90 -1.69 -21.80 4.21
N PHE A 91 -0.57 -22.23 3.61
CA PHE A 91 -0.18 -21.75 2.28
C PHE A 91 -1.20 -22.12 1.20
N GLN A 92 -1.87 -23.27 1.30
CA GLN A 92 -2.98 -23.62 0.41
C GLN A 92 -4.17 -22.67 0.59
N ARG A 93 -4.63 -22.46 1.83
CA ARG A 93 -5.73 -21.53 2.14
C ARG A 93 -5.41 -20.09 1.75
N LEU A 94 -4.17 -19.65 2.00
CA LEU A 94 -3.69 -18.34 1.61
C LEU A 94 -3.75 -18.17 0.10
N ARG A 95 -3.30 -19.17 -0.67
CA ARG A 95 -3.37 -19.12 -2.13
C ARG A 95 -4.81 -19.02 -2.62
N ASP A 96 -5.69 -19.87 -2.10
CA ASP A 96 -7.07 -19.96 -2.58
C ASP A 96 -7.84 -18.68 -2.22
N ASN A 97 -7.73 -18.22 -0.97
CA ASN A 97 -8.31 -16.94 -0.55
C ASN A 97 -7.74 -15.77 -1.37
N PHE A 98 -6.42 -15.70 -1.55
CA PHE A 98 -5.80 -14.63 -2.30
C PHE A 98 -6.17 -14.67 -3.79
N ALA A 99 -6.40 -15.84 -4.36
CA ALA A 99 -6.94 -15.99 -5.71
C ALA A 99 -8.35 -15.38 -5.82
N ASP A 100 -9.25 -15.73 -4.89
CA ASP A 100 -10.62 -15.20 -4.82
C ASP A 100 -10.60 -13.67 -4.68
N LEU A 101 -9.74 -13.14 -3.79
CA LEU A 101 -9.57 -11.71 -3.61
C LEU A 101 -9.13 -11.01 -4.91
N LEU A 102 -8.28 -11.65 -5.72
CA LEU A 102 -7.79 -11.09 -6.97
C LEU A 102 -8.78 -11.22 -8.13
N GLU A 103 -9.65 -12.23 -8.15
CA GLU A 103 -10.72 -12.35 -9.17
C GLU A 103 -11.64 -11.12 -9.17
N GLU A 104 -11.82 -10.51 -8.00
CA GLU A 104 -12.60 -9.28 -7.84
C GLU A 104 -11.97 -8.03 -8.46
N SER A 105 -10.79 -8.16 -9.07
CA SER A 105 -10.01 -7.07 -9.68
C SER A 105 -9.81 -5.86 -8.77
N PRO A 106 -9.32 -6.07 -7.53
CA PRO A 106 -9.05 -4.99 -6.61
C PRO A 106 -7.87 -4.15 -7.11
N HIS A 107 -7.91 -2.86 -6.79
CA HIS A 107 -6.75 -2.01 -7.00
C HIS A 107 -5.77 -2.09 -5.83
N LEU A 108 -6.28 -2.47 -4.64
CA LEU A 108 -5.47 -2.67 -3.44
C LEU A 108 -6.00 -3.86 -2.64
N VAL A 109 -5.11 -4.79 -2.30
CA VAL A 109 -5.34 -5.82 -1.29
C VAL A 109 -4.54 -5.47 -0.05
N ARG A 110 -5.19 -5.43 1.11
CA ARG A 110 -4.54 -5.27 2.41
C ARG A 110 -4.70 -6.53 3.24
N LEU A 111 -3.56 -7.14 3.57
CA LEU A 111 -3.49 -8.29 4.45
C LEU A 111 -3.02 -7.83 5.83
N ASN A 112 -3.90 -7.94 6.81
CA ASN A 112 -3.61 -7.59 8.20
C ASN A 112 -3.20 -8.84 8.99
N GLY A 113 -2.64 -8.64 10.18
CA GLY A 113 -2.42 -9.71 11.14
C GLY A 113 -1.23 -10.62 10.83
N LEU A 114 -0.24 -10.16 10.05
CA LEU A 114 0.94 -10.98 9.72
C LEU A 114 1.66 -11.46 10.97
N ARG A 115 1.89 -10.54 11.92
CA ARG A 115 2.60 -10.86 13.17
C ARG A 115 1.86 -11.91 14.03
N PRO A 116 0.57 -11.75 14.39
CA PRO A 116 -0.16 -12.77 15.14
C PRO A 116 -0.27 -14.09 14.36
N CYS A 117 -0.48 -14.04 13.05
CA CYS A 117 -0.52 -15.23 12.19
C CYS A 117 0.80 -16.02 12.26
N VAL A 118 1.93 -15.36 12.04
CA VAL A 118 3.27 -15.97 12.14
C VAL A 118 3.54 -16.56 13.52
N LYS A 119 3.11 -15.88 14.59
CA LYS A 119 3.27 -16.40 15.96
C LYS A 119 2.45 -17.67 16.18
N SER A 120 1.25 -17.73 15.63
CA SER A 120 0.39 -18.91 15.68
C SER A 120 1.00 -20.08 14.90
N LEU A 121 1.42 -19.85 13.64
CA LEU A 121 2.05 -20.86 12.78
C LEU A 121 3.33 -21.43 13.39
N VAL A 122 4.19 -20.58 13.95
CA VAL A 122 5.46 -21.01 14.56
C VAL A 122 5.24 -21.60 15.97
N GLY A 123 4.06 -21.41 16.57
CA GLY A 123 3.74 -21.86 17.93
C GLY A 123 4.58 -21.16 19.01
N LYS A 124 4.91 -19.88 18.81
CA LYS A 124 5.79 -19.13 19.73
C LYS A 124 5.16 -17.85 20.23
N GLN A 125 5.25 -17.66 21.55
CA GLN A 125 4.76 -16.45 22.23
C GLN A 125 5.68 -15.23 22.05
N ARG A 126 6.99 -15.44 21.84
CA ARG A 126 7.99 -14.39 21.61
C ARG A 126 8.43 -14.38 20.15
N TRP A 127 8.63 -13.18 19.60
CA TRP A 127 9.14 -13.00 18.25
C TRP A 127 10.61 -13.43 18.19
N CYS A 128 10.94 -14.38 17.32
CA CYS A 128 12.28 -14.94 17.20
C CYS A 128 12.72 -15.05 15.72
N LYS A 129 13.95 -15.50 15.48
CA LYS A 129 14.50 -15.68 14.13
C LYS A 129 13.62 -16.57 13.24
N ARG A 130 12.96 -17.59 13.81
CA ARG A 130 12.04 -18.46 13.08
C ARG A 130 10.75 -17.72 12.65
N CYS A 131 10.26 -16.77 13.47
CA CYS A 131 9.13 -15.91 13.09
C CYS A 131 9.50 -14.99 11.92
N VAL A 132 10.70 -14.39 11.95
CA VAL A 132 11.18 -13.56 10.83
C VAL A 132 11.25 -14.39 9.54
N LYS A 133 11.88 -15.57 9.60
CA LYS A 133 11.98 -16.45 8.43
C LYS A 133 10.59 -16.84 7.87
N MET A 134 9.63 -17.15 8.74
CA MET A 134 8.26 -17.47 8.32
C MET A 134 7.55 -16.26 7.70
N SER A 135 7.72 -15.07 8.29
CA SER A 135 7.20 -13.81 7.75
C SER A 135 7.73 -13.55 6.34
N ASP A 136 9.03 -13.72 6.14
CA ASP A 136 9.68 -13.52 4.84
C ASP A 136 9.14 -14.52 3.81
N GLN A 137 8.95 -15.78 4.19
CA GLN A 137 8.37 -16.82 3.32
C GLN A 137 6.93 -16.48 2.89
N ILE A 138 6.11 -15.95 3.80
CA ILE A 138 4.74 -15.52 3.47
C ILE A 138 4.75 -14.36 2.49
N ILE A 139 5.61 -13.36 2.72
CA ILE A 139 5.71 -12.18 1.86
C ILE A 139 6.25 -12.57 0.48
N GLU A 140 7.29 -13.40 0.42
CA GLU A 140 7.88 -13.90 -0.82
C GLU A 140 6.85 -14.68 -1.65
N PHE A 141 6.11 -15.59 -1.01
CA PHE A 141 5.02 -16.33 -1.65
C PHE A 141 3.96 -15.40 -2.27
N LEU A 142 3.51 -14.38 -1.54
CA LEU A 142 2.51 -13.41 -2.04
C LEU A 142 3.06 -12.56 -3.19
N ARG A 143 4.34 -12.16 -3.13
CA ARG A 143 5.00 -11.42 -4.20
C ARG A 143 5.11 -12.26 -5.47
N ASP A 144 5.57 -13.51 -5.35
CA ASP A 144 5.68 -14.43 -6.49
C ASP A 144 4.32 -14.67 -7.15
N TYR A 145 3.27 -14.83 -6.33
CA TYR A 145 1.90 -15.02 -6.84
C TYR A 145 1.39 -13.78 -7.59
N LEU A 146 1.67 -12.57 -7.08
CA LEU A 146 1.33 -11.33 -7.76
C LEU A 146 2.14 -11.12 -9.03
N ASP A 147 3.44 -11.39 -9.02
CA ASP A 147 4.29 -11.19 -10.18
C ASP A 147 3.91 -12.13 -11.34
N GLN A 148 3.46 -13.36 -11.03
CA GLN A 148 2.88 -14.27 -12.02
C GLN A 148 1.58 -13.73 -12.65
N ARG A 149 0.77 -12.96 -11.90
CA ARG A 149 -0.49 -12.35 -12.39
C ARG A 149 -0.35 -10.93 -12.94
N LYS A 150 0.68 -10.18 -12.55
CA LYS A 150 0.93 -8.78 -12.95
C LYS A 150 1.08 -8.58 -14.46
N ALA A 151 1.36 -9.64 -15.21
CA ALA A 151 1.25 -9.61 -16.67
C ALA A 151 -0.15 -9.18 -17.16
N SER A 152 -1.18 -9.18 -16.28
CA SER A 152 -2.56 -8.84 -16.62
C SER A 152 -3.24 -7.79 -15.71
N MET A 153 -2.68 -7.35 -14.57
CA MET A 153 -3.40 -6.52 -13.58
C MET A 153 -2.54 -5.46 -12.85
N GLU A 154 -3.06 -4.24 -12.67
CA GLU A 154 -2.50 -3.16 -11.82
C GLU A 154 -3.02 -3.24 -10.37
N THR A 155 -2.71 -4.30 -9.63
CA THR A 155 -3.12 -4.47 -8.22
C THR A 155 -1.93 -4.21 -7.27
N ALA A 156 -2.13 -3.36 -6.26
CA ALA A 156 -1.18 -3.13 -5.17
C ALA A 156 -1.44 -4.06 -3.97
N LEU A 157 -0.39 -4.43 -3.22
CA LEU A 157 -0.48 -5.25 -2.01
C LEU A 157 0.18 -4.55 -0.82
N VAL A 158 -0.52 -4.53 0.31
CA VAL A 158 -0.01 -4.05 1.60
C VAL A 158 -0.16 -5.16 2.64
N VAL A 159 0.89 -5.43 3.41
CA VAL A 159 0.89 -6.44 4.49
C VAL A 159 1.27 -5.76 5.80
N SER A 160 0.48 -5.93 6.87
CA SER A 160 0.70 -5.30 8.19
C SER A 160 0.53 -6.25 9.39
#